data_AF-A0A6S6T904-F1
#
_entry.id   AF-A0A6S6T904-F1
#
_cell.length_a   1.000
_cell.length_b   1.000
_cell.length_c   1.000
_cell.angle_alpha   90.00
_cell.angle_beta   90.00
_cell.angle_gamma   90.00
#
_symmetry.space_group_name_H-M   'P 1'
#
loop_
_entity.id
_entity.type
_entity.pdbx_description
1 polymer ?
#
loop_
_entity_poly.entity_id
_entity_poly.type
_entity_poly.pdbx_seq_one_letter_code
_entity_poly.pdbx_strand_id
1 'polypeptide(L)' 'MTRLTKKEALDLFQNESLLNLGIQANNIKKFKHPDDTVSFIVDRNINYTNICWVDCKFCAFYRHAKDDDAYI' A
#
# COMPACT_ATOMS: atom_id res chain seq x y z
N MET A 1 -14.64 -1.45 18.14
CA MET A 1 -13.51 -2.16 17.52
C MET A 1 -12.24 -1.74 18.23
N THR A 2 -11.56 -2.67 18.91
CA THR A 2 -10.35 -2.37 19.68
C THR A 2 -9.13 -2.53 18.78
N ARG A 3 -8.10 -1.71 19.00
CA ARG A 3 -6.83 -1.80 18.25
C ARG A 3 -6.13 -3.12 18.60
N LEU A 4 -5.68 -3.86 17.58
CA LEU A 4 -4.85 -5.05 17.76
C LEU A 4 -3.49 -4.69 18.37
N THR A 5 -3.02 -5.55 19.27
CA THR A 5 -1.64 -5.55 19.73
C THR A 5 -0.72 -6.12 18.64
N LYS A 6 0.59 -5.87 18.76
CA LYS A 6 1.59 -6.44 17.83
C LYS A 6 1.58 -7.97 17.82
N LYS A 7 1.33 -8.60 18.99
CA LYS A 7 1.28 -10.05 19.14
C LYS A 7 0.10 -10.65 18.38
N GLU A 8 -1.09 -10.08 18.55
CA GLU A 8 -2.30 -10.53 17.84
C GLU A 8 -2.16 -10.34 16.33
N ALA A 9 -1.59 -9.22 15.88
CA ALA A 9 -1.37 -8.97 14.46
C ALA A 9 -0.40 -9.98 13.83
N LEU A 10 0.67 -10.35 14.54
CA LEU A 10 1.62 -11.36 14.08
C LEU A 10 0.97 -12.74 14.00
N ASP A 11 0.17 -13.10 15.02
CA ASP A 11 -0.55 -14.38 15.05
C ASP A 11 -1.52 -14.52 13.86
N LEU A 12 -2.31 -13.48 13.58
CA LEU A 12 -3.18 -13.42 12.39
C LEU A 12 -2.39 -13.58 11.09
N PHE A 13 -1.20 -13.00 10.99
CA PHE A 13 -0.40 -13.09 9.78
C PHE A 13 0.19 -14.50 9.55
N GLN A 14 0.57 -15.19 10.63
CA GLN A 14 1.26 -16.48 10.55
C GLN A 14 0.31 -17.68 10.57
N ASN A 15 -0.80 -17.58 11.32
CA ASN A 15 -1.58 -18.75 11.72
C ASN A 15 -3.04 -18.73 11.25
N GLU A 16 -3.58 -17.58 10.83
CA GLU A 16 -4.95 -17.51 10.33
C GLU A 16 -5.02 -17.89 8.84
N SER A 17 -6.12 -18.52 8.46
CA SER A 17 -6.39 -18.78 7.05
C SER A 17 -6.71 -17.48 6.31
N LEU A 18 -6.19 -17.35 5.08
CA LEU A 18 -6.44 -16.18 4.25
C LEU A 18 -7.95 -15.91 4.04
N LEU A 19 -8.75 -16.97 3.92
CA LEU A 19 -10.19 -16.85 3.70
C LEU A 19 -10.91 -16.30 4.94
N ASN A 20 -10.62 -16.84 6.13
CA ASN A 20 -11.21 -16.33 7.37
C ASN A 20 -10.77 -14.90 7.64
N LEU A 21 -9.49 -14.57 7.40
CA LEU A 21 -8.99 -13.22 7.54
C LEU A 21 -9.71 -12.26 6.59
N GLY A 22 -9.96 -12.68 5.34
CA GLY A 22 -10.74 -11.94 4.36
C GLY A 22 -12.19 -11.70 4.80
N ILE A 23 -12.86 -12.71 5.37
CA ILE A 23 -14.22 -12.59 5.91
C ILE A 23 -14.25 -11.57 7.06
N GLN A 24 -13.32 -11.67 8.01
CA GLN A 24 -13.20 -10.74 9.14
C GLN A 24 -12.94 -9.31 8.65
N ALA A 25 -12.01 -9.14 7.71
CA ALA A 25 -11.71 -7.84 7.11
C ALA A 25 -12.91 -7.24 6.36
N ASN A 26 -13.67 -8.05 5.62
CA ASN A 26 -14.87 -7.60 4.91
C ASN A 26 -15.98 -7.15 5.87
N ASN A 27 -16.17 -7.84 7.00
CA ASN A 27 -17.13 -7.43 8.02
C ASN A 27 -16.74 -6.07 8.63
N ILE A 28 -15.44 -5.86 8.89
CA ILE A 28 -14.92 -4.56 9.35
C ILE A 28 -15.13 -3.47 8.30
N LYS A 29 -14.85 -3.75 7.01
CA LYS A 29 -15.09 -2.83 5.89
C LYS A 29 -16.57 -2.40 5.86
N LYS A 30 -17.50 -3.36 5.87
CA LYS A 30 -18.95 -3.09 5.84
C LYS A 30 -19.43 -2.30 7.05
N PHE A 31 -18.89 -2.58 8.24
CA PHE A 31 -19.20 -1.79 9.44
C PHE A 31 -18.73 -0.33 9.31
N LYS A 32 -17.54 -0.10 8.74
CA LYS A 32 -16.96 1.25 8.55
C LYS A 32 -17.55 2.01 7.37
N HIS A 33 -17.99 1.28 6.35
CA HIS A 33 -18.50 1.81 5.08
C HIS A 33 -19.84 1.13 4.75
N PRO A 34 -20.93 1.50 5.46
CA PRO A 34 -22.23 0.83 5.36
C PRO A 34 -22.90 1.00 3.99
N ASP A 35 -22.58 2.08 3.26
CA ASP A 35 -23.15 2.38 1.94
C ASP A 35 -22.57 1.50 0.82
N ASP A 36 -21.65 0.58 1.14
CA ASP A 36 -20.93 -0.34 0.24
C ASP A 36 -20.36 0.30 -1.03
N THR A 37 -20.12 1.62 -0.97
CA THR A 37 -19.60 2.39 -2.09
C THR A 37 -18.11 2.14 -2.24
N VAL A 38 -17.69 1.77 -3.44
CA VAL A 38 -16.27 1.60 -3.81
C VAL A 38 -15.85 2.80 -4.66
N SER A 39 -14.81 3.52 -4.21
CA SER A 39 -14.25 4.64 -4.94
C SER A 39 -13.03 4.24 -5.76
N PHE A 40 -12.62 5.14 -6.66
CA PHE A 40 -11.39 5.01 -7.44
C PHE A 40 -10.68 6.37 -7.52
N ILE A 41 -9.39 6.35 -7.82
CA ILE A 41 -8.57 7.54 -8.02
C ILE A 41 -8.04 7.52 -9.45
N VAL A 42 -8.16 8.64 -10.16
CA VAL A 42 -7.45 8.88 -11.42
C VAL A 42 -6.23 9.73 -11.08
N ASP A 43 -5.07 9.08 -10.95
CA ASP A 43 -3.81 9.75 -10.64
C ASP A 43 -3.00 10.03 -11.91
N ARG A 44 -2.22 11.11 -11.89
CA ARG A 44 -1.24 11.43 -12.91
C ARG A 44 0.04 11.91 -12.25
N ASN A 45 1.13 11.19 -12.48
CA ASN A 45 2.46 11.65 -12.09
C ASN A 45 3.06 12.47 -13.24
N ILE A 46 3.27 13.76 -13.00
CA ILE A 46 4.01 14.65 -13.90
C ILE A 46 5.46 14.65 -13.40
N ASN A 47 6.32 13.94 -14.12
CA ASN A 47 7.71 13.78 -13.73
C ASN A 47 8.57 14.76 -14.53
N TYR A 48 8.84 15.92 -13.95
CA TYR A 48 9.81 16.87 -14.50
C TYR A 48 11.20 16.24 -14.57
N THR A 49 11.57 15.48 -13.53
CA THR A 49 12.82 14.72 -13.48
C THR A 49 12.57 13.31 -12.96
N ASN A 50 13.41 12.36 -13.36
CA ASN A 50 13.52 11.05 -12.72
C ASN A 50 14.70 10.97 -11.72
N ILE A 51 15.45 12.05 -11.53
CA ILE A 51 16.57 12.11 -10.59
C ILE A 51 16.04 12.15 -9.15
N CYS A 52 16.49 11.24 -8.31
CA CYS A 52 16.11 11.18 -6.90
C CYS A 52 17.26 10.67 -6.03
N TRP A 53 17.34 11.15 -4.79
CA TRP A 53 18.38 10.79 -3.82
C TRP A 53 17.91 9.81 -2.74
N VAL A 54 16.62 9.43 -2.76
CA VAL A 54 16.01 8.58 -1.71
C VAL A 54 16.41 7.11 -1.87
N ASP A 55 16.74 6.67 -3.10
CA ASP A 55 17.20 5.32 -3.41
C ASP A 55 16.28 4.20 -2.91
N CYS A 56 14.97 4.39 -3.11
CA CYS A 56 13.97 3.38 -2.79
C CYS A 56 14.26 2.09 -3.55
N LYS A 57 14.59 1.00 -2.83
CA LYS A 57 14.92 -0.32 -3.40
C LYS A 57 13.82 -0.92 -4.31
N PHE A 58 12.59 -0.45 -4.19
CA PHE A 58 11.43 -0.91 -4.96
C PHE A 58 10.98 0.08 -6.04
N CYS A 59 11.57 1.28 -6.09
CA CYS A 59 11.19 2.28 -7.08
C CYS A 59 11.88 1.97 -8.40
N ALA A 60 11.11 1.66 -9.44
CA ALA A 60 11.66 1.44 -10.78
C ALA A 60 11.99 2.74 -11.53
N PHE A 61 11.48 3.88 -11.03
CA PHE A 61 11.52 5.15 -11.75
C PHE A 61 12.78 5.98 -11.46
N TYR A 62 13.32 5.88 -10.23
CA TYR A 62 14.40 6.78 -9.84
C TYR A 62 15.69 6.50 -10.61
N ARG A 63 16.46 7.56 -10.82
CA ARG A 63 17.83 7.54 -11.31
C ARG A 63 18.72 8.39 -10.43
N HIS A 64 19.99 8.04 -10.40
CA HIS A 64 21.01 8.97 -9.96
C HIS A 64 21.29 9.99 -11.06
N ALA A 65 21.77 11.18 -10.68
CA ALA A 65 22.01 12.28 -11.62
C ALA A 65 23.01 11.97 -12.75
N LYS A 66 23.74 10.84 -12.66
CA LYS A 66 24.76 10.43 -13.63
C LYS A 66 24.34 9.21 -14.46
N ASP A 67 23.15 8.67 -14.25
CA ASP A 67 22.66 7.54 -15.03
C ASP A 67 22.31 7.99 -16.45
N ASP A 68 22.51 7.11 -17.44
CA ASP A 68 22.39 7.45 -18.87
C ASP A 68 20.99 7.92 -19.28
N ASP A 69 19.94 7.46 -18.58
CA ASP A 69 18.55 7.83 -18.83
C ASP A 69 17.99 8.89 -17.85
N ALA A 70 18.88 9.59 -17.12
CA ALA A 70 18.50 10.68 -16.23
C ALA A 70 18.11 11.97 -16.98
N TYR A 71 17.07 12.68 -16.52
CA TYR A 71 16.59 13.93 -17.15
C TYR A 71 16.06 14.97 -16.14
N ILE A 72 15.87 16.22 -16.59
CA ILE A 72 15.32 17.38 -15.83
C ILE A 72 14.16 18.02 -16.61
#